data_AF-A0AAE5LU90-F1
#
_entry.id   AF-A0AAE5LU90-F1
#
_cell.length_a   1.000
_cell.length_b   1.000
_cell.length_c   1.000
_cell.angle_alpha   90.00
_cell.angle_beta   90.00
_cell.angle_gamma   90.00
#
_symmetry.space_group_name_H-M   'P 1'
#
loop_
_entity.id
_entity.type
_entity.pdbx_description
1 polymer ?
#
loop_
_entity_poly.entity_id
_entity_poly.type
_entity_poly.pdbx_seq_one_letter_code
_entity_poly.pdbx_strand_id
1 'polypeptide(L)'
;MNGEERDRGILSAADRAYLRGEKTFTHEQSKRNAEARIRNRVREATIDFMLLARFLKQKDREQIFQKHLDDPAFHNGVRAALSFYYLGCKEAGLEFEHVLSPAIRKAEEIYAVNRLGKTATVDLTFVVDVDHRQSTDDVADRLKTGEPVSPPALFSLMVDGHDVIEQVDTFRIRLGVDTGYLDEAEFVASLADHLDATAVDSDDQYAVIRR
;
A
#
# COMPACT_ATOMS: atom_id res chain seq x y z
N MET A 1 16.35 -2.30 -2.22
CA MET A 1 16.74 -2.33 -0.79
C MET A 1 15.89 -3.37 -0.09
N ASN A 2 16.47 -4.49 0.36
CA ASN A 2 15.71 -5.48 1.13
C ASN A 2 15.24 -4.85 2.45
N GLY A 3 13.99 -5.11 2.82
CA GLY A 3 13.31 -4.47 3.94
C GLY A 3 13.88 -4.79 5.33
N GLU A 4 15.06 -5.39 5.44
CA GLU A 4 15.82 -5.64 6.67
C GLU A 4 16.81 -4.51 7.00
N GLU A 5 17.42 -3.85 6.01
CA GLU A 5 18.48 -2.84 6.22
C GLU A 5 17.97 -1.44 6.60
N ARG A 6 16.66 -1.17 6.48
CA ARG A 6 16.14 0.17 6.78
C ARG A 6 16.01 0.44 8.27
N ASP A 7 16.32 1.69 8.65
CA ASP A 7 16.16 2.23 9.99
C ASP A 7 14.74 2.04 10.54
N ARG A 8 14.62 2.16 11.87
CA ARG A 8 13.35 2.00 12.57
C ARG A 8 12.40 3.16 12.25
N GLY A 9 11.31 2.85 11.55
CA GLY A 9 10.11 3.68 11.48
C GLY A 9 9.11 3.35 12.59
N ILE A 10 7.82 3.43 12.28
CA ILE A 10 6.73 3.01 13.18
C ILE A 10 6.91 1.54 13.60
N LEU A 11 7.28 0.69 12.65
CA LEU A 11 7.52 -0.74 12.85
C LEU A 11 9.01 -1.02 13.13
N SER A 12 9.29 -1.85 14.13
CA SER A 12 10.64 -2.40 14.31
C SER A 12 10.93 -3.47 13.25
N ALA A 13 12.20 -3.86 13.11
CA ALA A 13 12.59 -4.97 12.22
C ALA A 13 11.82 -6.26 12.55
N ALA A 14 11.65 -6.57 13.84
CA ALA A 14 10.90 -7.74 14.28
C ALA A 14 9.39 -7.66 13.95
N ASP A 15 8.79 -6.46 13.98
CA ASP A 15 7.39 -6.30 13.60
C ASP A 15 7.22 -6.47 12.08
N ARG A 16 8.16 -5.95 11.29
CA ARG A 16 8.18 -6.15 9.83
C ARG A 16 8.29 -7.62 9.46
N ALA A 17 9.26 -8.33 10.04
CA ALA A 17 9.46 -9.76 9.80
C ALA A 17 8.22 -10.58 10.20
N TYR A 18 7.57 -10.21 11.29
CA TYR A 18 6.31 -10.85 11.70
C TYR A 18 5.18 -10.62 10.68
N LEU A 19 4.97 -9.37 10.22
CA LEU A 19 3.92 -9.05 9.24
C LEU A 19 4.17 -9.67 7.85
N ARG A 20 5.44 -9.90 7.48
CA ARG A 20 5.81 -10.58 6.24
C ARG A 20 5.80 -12.11 6.34
N GLY A 21 5.49 -12.68 7.51
CA GLY A 21 5.52 -14.13 7.74
C GLY A 21 6.92 -14.73 7.91
N GLU A 22 7.99 -13.94 7.77
CA GLU A 22 9.39 -14.35 7.99
C GLU A 22 9.68 -14.75 9.45
N LYS A 23 8.86 -14.25 10.38
CA LYS A 23 8.94 -14.59 11.80
C LYS A 23 7.63 -15.15 12.32
N THR A 24 7.67 -16.37 12.81
CA THR A 24 6.54 -17.02 13.51
C THR A 24 6.80 -17.10 15.02
N PHE A 25 5.72 -17.20 15.79
CA PHE A 25 5.79 -17.39 17.24
C PHE A 25 5.24 -18.76 17.60
N THR A 26 6.00 -19.54 18.36
CA THR A 26 5.55 -20.86 18.87
C THR A 26 4.40 -20.75 19.87
N HIS A 27 4.36 -19.65 20.62
CA HIS A 27 3.33 -19.43 21.64
C HIS A 27 2.30 -18.40 21.18
N GLU A 28 1.03 -18.77 21.28
CA GLU A 28 -0.12 -17.93 20.94
C GLU A 28 -0.12 -16.60 21.71
N GLN A 29 0.31 -16.60 22.98
CA GLN A 29 0.44 -15.37 23.76
C GLN A 29 1.48 -14.41 23.16
N SER A 30 2.60 -14.93 22.65
CA SER A 30 3.64 -14.12 22.00
C SER A 30 3.13 -13.50 20.70
N LYS A 31 2.33 -14.25 19.93
CA LYS A 31 1.65 -13.77 18.72
C LYS A 31 0.73 -12.59 19.06
N ARG A 32 -0.20 -12.78 20.00
CA ARG A 32 -1.13 -11.71 20.45
C ARG A 32 -0.41 -10.48 20.98
N ASN A 33 0.68 -10.67 21.73
CA ASN A 33 1.50 -9.56 22.22
C ASN A 33 2.17 -8.79 21.08
N ALA A 34 2.59 -9.47 20.01
CA ALA A 34 3.15 -8.82 18.83
C ALA A 34 2.10 -7.99 18.08
N GLU A 35 0.94 -8.59 17.81
CA GLU A 35 -0.17 -7.90 17.14
C GLU A 35 -0.65 -6.68 17.94
N ALA A 36 -0.84 -6.82 19.26
CA ALA A 36 -1.26 -5.72 20.13
C ALA A 36 -0.23 -4.58 20.14
N ARG A 37 1.07 -4.92 20.19
CA ARG A 37 2.14 -3.92 20.11
C ARG A 37 2.14 -3.19 18.77
N ILE A 38 1.95 -3.90 17.66
CA ILE A 38 1.90 -3.30 16.32
C ILE A 38 0.70 -2.35 16.22
N ARG A 39 -0.50 -2.79 16.60
CA ARG A 39 -1.70 -1.96 16.62
C ARG A 39 -1.51 -0.69 17.45
N ASN A 40 -0.92 -0.82 18.64
CA ASN A 40 -0.69 0.33 19.51
C ASN A 40 0.29 1.33 18.89
N ARG A 41 1.38 0.85 18.27
CA ARG A 41 2.35 1.74 17.59
C ARG A 41 1.73 2.47 16.42
N VAL A 42 0.91 1.80 15.62
CA VAL A 42 0.20 2.43 14.49
C VAL A 42 -0.77 3.50 15.00
N ARG A 43 -1.50 3.23 16.09
CA ARG A 43 -2.37 4.21 16.75
C ARG A 43 -1.59 5.44 17.21
N GLU A 44 -0.53 5.24 18.00
CA GLU A 44 0.27 6.37 18.52
C GLU A 44 0.91 7.17 17.38
N ALA A 45 1.50 6.51 16.39
CA ALA A 45 2.11 7.21 15.24
C ALA A 45 1.07 7.99 14.41
N THR A 46 -0.16 7.49 14.31
CA THR A 46 -1.26 8.21 13.64
C THR A 46 -1.60 9.50 14.39
N ILE A 47 -1.58 9.47 15.72
CA ILE A 47 -1.80 10.65 16.56
C ILE A 47 -0.63 11.64 16.44
N ASP A 48 0.60 11.14 16.34
CA ASP A 48 1.80 11.98 16.21
C ASP A 48 1.81 12.83 14.93
N PHE A 49 1.12 12.42 13.86
CA PHE A 49 0.99 13.28 12.66
C PHE A 49 0.34 14.63 12.97
N MET A 50 -0.51 14.73 14.00
CA MET A 50 -1.01 16.03 14.46
C MET A 50 0.12 16.93 14.97
N LEU A 51 1.08 16.35 15.70
CA LEU A 51 2.26 17.08 16.19
C LEU A 51 3.16 17.49 15.03
N LEU A 52 3.40 16.59 14.08
CA LEU A 52 4.20 16.87 12.89
C LEU A 52 3.57 17.98 12.04
N ALA A 53 2.27 17.91 11.78
CA ALA A 53 1.56 18.90 10.97
C ALA A 53 1.56 20.29 11.62
N ARG A 54 1.46 20.37 12.95
CA ARG A 54 1.36 21.65 13.69
C ARG A 54 2.72 22.27 14.02
N PHE A 55 3.71 21.45 14.37
CA PHE A 55 4.94 21.93 15.02
C PHE A 55 6.22 21.66 14.24
N LEU A 56 6.22 20.71 13.29
CA LEU A 56 7.40 20.49 12.45
C LEU A 56 7.58 21.69 11.52
N LYS A 57 8.74 22.32 11.54
CA LYS A 57 9.01 23.53 10.75
C LYS A 57 8.96 23.22 9.26
N GLN A 58 8.55 24.20 8.46
CA GLN A 58 8.48 24.06 7.00
C GLN A 58 9.79 23.52 6.41
N LYS A 59 10.94 24.11 6.78
CA LYS A 59 12.25 23.68 6.28
C LYS A 59 12.55 22.19 6.53
N ASP A 60 12.04 21.62 7.63
CA ASP A 60 12.31 20.24 8.00
C ASP A 60 11.35 19.30 7.24
N ARG A 61 10.09 19.73 7.02
CA ARG A 61 9.18 19.06 6.07
C ARG A 61 9.77 19.05 4.66
N GLU A 62 10.27 20.19 4.18
CA GLU A 62 10.93 20.29 2.87
C GLU A 62 12.11 19.31 2.77
N GLN A 63 12.93 19.18 3.81
CA GLN A 63 14.01 18.18 3.81
C GLN A 63 13.53 16.74 3.73
N ILE A 64 12.39 16.40 4.35
CA ILE A 64 11.81 15.05 4.24
C ILE A 64 11.34 14.80 2.81
N PHE A 65 10.60 15.73 2.20
CA PHE A 65 10.02 15.48 0.87
C PHE A 65 11.03 15.70 -0.27
N GLN A 66 11.84 16.75 -0.23
CA GLN A 66 12.76 17.10 -1.33
C GLN A 66 13.91 16.09 -1.50
N LYS A 67 14.40 15.49 -0.40
CA LYS A 67 15.47 14.49 -0.47
C LYS A 67 15.02 13.15 -1.06
N HIS A 68 13.71 12.92 -1.15
CA HIS A 68 13.11 11.65 -1.55
C HIS A 68 12.15 11.81 -2.74
N LEU A 69 12.28 12.88 -3.52
CA LEU A 69 11.47 13.13 -4.72
C LEU A 69 11.65 12.06 -5.79
N ASP A 70 12.83 11.45 -5.85
CA ASP A 70 13.15 10.41 -6.84
C ASP A 70 13.25 9.01 -6.19
N ASP A 71 12.74 8.85 -4.96
CA ASP A 71 12.76 7.58 -4.22
C ASP A 71 11.40 6.85 -4.36
N PRO A 72 11.30 5.80 -5.20
CA PRO A 72 10.05 5.07 -5.39
C PRO A 72 9.54 4.44 -4.09
N ALA A 73 10.43 4.00 -3.20
CA ALA A 73 10.03 3.39 -1.93
C ALA A 73 9.37 4.41 -1.00
N PHE A 74 9.85 5.67 -1.01
CA PHE A 74 9.21 6.75 -0.28
C PHE A 74 7.81 7.04 -0.83
N HIS A 75 7.67 7.17 -2.16
CA HIS A 75 6.38 7.41 -2.80
C HIS A 75 5.37 6.27 -2.57
N ASN A 76 5.81 5.02 -2.70
CA ASN A 76 4.99 3.85 -2.42
C ASN A 76 4.58 3.81 -0.94
N GLY A 77 5.47 4.22 -0.03
CA GLY A 77 5.14 4.40 1.39
C GLY A 77 4.04 5.42 1.65
N VAL A 78 4.06 6.57 0.94
CA VAL A 78 2.99 7.59 1.04
C VAL A 78 1.67 7.05 0.50
N ARG A 79 1.66 6.40 -0.67
CA ARG A 79 0.46 5.78 -1.25
C ARG A 79 -0.12 4.69 -0.35
N ALA A 80 0.74 3.83 0.21
CA ALA A 80 0.33 2.78 1.14
C ALA A 80 -0.28 3.36 2.43
N ALA A 81 0.27 4.46 2.96
CA ALA A 81 -0.29 5.12 4.14
C ALA A 81 -1.70 5.68 3.87
N LEU A 82 -1.89 6.36 2.73
CA LEU A 82 -3.22 6.88 2.34
C LEU A 82 -4.24 5.74 2.16
N SER A 83 -3.82 4.66 1.52
CA SER A 83 -4.66 3.49 1.27
C SER A 83 -5.03 2.76 2.56
N PHE A 84 -4.07 2.62 3.48
CA PHE A 84 -4.29 2.09 4.82
C PHE A 84 -5.36 2.90 5.59
N TYR A 85 -5.26 4.23 5.56
CA TYR A 85 -6.26 5.09 6.22
C TYR A 85 -7.63 5.04 5.53
N TYR A 86 -7.67 5.00 4.19
CA TYR A 86 -8.91 4.83 3.44
C TYR A 86 -9.62 3.53 3.81
N LEU A 87 -8.90 2.41 3.79
CA LEU A 87 -9.43 1.10 4.15
C LEU A 87 -9.91 1.08 5.60
N GLY A 88 -9.09 1.55 6.55
CA GLY A 88 -9.47 1.58 7.95
C GLY A 88 -10.70 2.46 8.23
N CYS A 89 -10.87 3.57 7.51
CA CYS A 89 -12.10 4.38 7.59
C CYS A 89 -13.31 3.59 7.06
N LYS A 90 -13.18 2.99 5.87
CA LYS A 90 -14.25 2.21 5.24
C LYS A 90 -14.70 1.04 6.12
N GLU A 91 -13.75 0.28 6.67
CA GLU A 91 -14.02 -0.84 7.57
C GLU A 91 -14.66 -0.40 8.89
N ALA A 92 -14.33 0.80 9.38
CA ALA A 92 -14.93 1.38 10.57
C ALA A 92 -16.28 2.09 10.32
N GLY A 93 -16.76 2.14 9.08
CA GLY A 93 -17.98 2.88 8.71
C GLY A 93 -17.81 4.41 8.77
N LEU A 94 -16.58 4.91 8.64
CA LEU A 94 -16.26 6.33 8.55
C LEU A 94 -16.18 6.76 7.09
N GLU A 95 -16.98 7.76 6.71
CA GLU A 95 -16.88 8.39 5.39
C GLU A 95 -15.52 9.07 5.22
N PHE A 96 -14.68 8.54 4.31
CA PHE A 96 -13.31 9.02 4.15
C PHE A 96 -13.24 10.49 3.74
N GLU A 97 -14.24 10.98 2.99
CA GLU A 97 -14.33 12.40 2.63
C GLU A 97 -14.37 13.32 3.86
N HIS A 98 -15.04 12.90 4.95
CA HIS A 98 -15.08 13.67 6.21
C HIS A 98 -13.71 13.75 6.90
N VAL A 99 -12.77 12.86 6.56
CA VAL A 99 -11.39 12.90 7.04
C VAL A 99 -10.51 13.68 6.07
N LEU A 100 -10.61 13.39 4.77
CA LEU A 100 -9.74 13.95 3.73
C LEU A 100 -10.01 15.44 3.50
N SER A 101 -11.27 15.85 3.37
CA SER A 101 -11.61 17.23 3.00
C SER A 101 -11.11 18.25 4.03
N PRO A 102 -11.29 18.07 5.35
CA PRO A 102 -10.68 18.95 6.35
C PRO A 102 -9.15 18.92 6.33
N ALA A 103 -8.54 17.75 6.09
CA ALA A 103 -7.09 17.60 6.06
C ALA A 103 -6.45 18.39 4.90
N ILE A 104 -6.97 18.23 3.68
CA ILE A 104 -6.47 18.93 2.49
C ILE A 104 -6.73 20.43 2.58
N ARG A 105 -7.93 20.84 2.99
CA ARG A 105 -8.24 22.26 3.23
C ARG A 105 -7.24 22.90 4.17
N LYS A 106 -6.94 22.22 5.29
CA LYS A 106 -6.00 22.76 6.27
C LYS A 106 -4.58 22.83 5.72
N ALA A 107 -4.16 21.83 4.95
CA ALA A 107 -2.85 21.82 4.31
C ALA A 107 -2.69 22.98 3.31
N GLU A 108 -3.69 23.24 2.47
CA GLU A 108 -3.71 24.35 1.51
C GLU A 108 -3.64 25.71 2.20
N GLU A 109 -4.41 25.93 3.26
CA GLU A 109 -4.34 27.14 4.08
C GLU A 109 -2.94 27.36 4.67
N ILE A 110 -2.34 26.29 5.23
CA ILE A 110 -0.99 26.34 5.81
C ILE A 110 0.05 26.63 4.74
N TYR A 111 -0.09 26.04 3.55
CA TYR A 111 0.81 26.28 2.42
C TYR A 111 0.71 27.72 1.92
N ALA A 112 -0.51 28.24 1.73
CA ALA A 112 -0.74 29.60 1.28
C ALA A 112 -0.09 30.62 2.22
N VAL A 113 -0.25 30.45 3.54
CA VAL A 113 0.35 31.36 4.53
C VAL A 113 1.88 31.25 4.52
N ASN A 114 2.42 30.04 4.63
CA ASN A 114 3.86 29.85 4.84
C ASN A 114 4.69 30.07 3.57
N ARG A 115 4.16 29.72 2.40
CA ARG A 115 4.90 29.76 1.15
C ARG A 115 4.56 30.97 0.29
N LEU A 116 3.30 31.42 0.32
CA LEU A 116 2.82 32.49 -0.55
C LEU A 116 2.56 33.81 0.20
N GLY A 117 2.53 33.79 1.54
CA GLY A 117 2.15 34.95 2.34
C GLY A 117 0.69 35.37 2.14
N LYS A 118 -0.19 34.42 1.79
CA LYS A 118 -1.59 34.66 1.42
C LYS A 118 -2.54 33.82 2.27
N THR A 119 -3.79 34.25 2.33
CA THR A 119 -4.91 33.38 2.73
C THR A 119 -5.43 32.62 1.51
N ALA A 120 -6.07 31.47 1.73
CA ALA A 120 -6.69 30.67 0.69
C ALA A 120 -8.14 30.36 1.05
N THR A 121 -9.01 30.40 0.04
CA THR A 121 -10.32 29.74 0.07
C THR A 121 -10.16 28.45 -0.73
N VAL A 122 -10.59 27.34 -0.16
CA VAL A 122 -10.39 26.01 -0.74
C VAL A 122 -11.75 25.41 -1.06
N ASP A 123 -11.99 25.03 -2.30
CA ASP A 123 -13.16 24.26 -2.69
C ASP A 123 -12.69 22.87 -3.10
N LEU A 124 -13.23 21.84 -2.44
CA LEU A 124 -12.81 20.44 -2.62
C LEU A 124 -14.00 19.62 -3.09
N THR A 125 -13.73 18.74 -4.04
CA THR A 125 -14.69 17.75 -4.51
C THR A 125 -13.97 16.41 -4.56
N PHE A 126 -14.43 15.46 -3.77
CA PHE A 126 -13.87 14.12 -3.70
C PHE A 126 -14.92 13.13 -4.22
N VAL A 127 -14.65 12.48 -5.35
CA VAL A 127 -15.55 11.50 -5.97
C VAL A 127 -14.78 10.21 -6.13
N VAL A 128 -15.36 9.12 -5.64
CA VAL A 128 -14.82 7.76 -5.81
C VAL A 128 -15.92 6.90 -6.41
N ASP A 129 -15.79 6.60 -7.69
CA ASP A 129 -16.68 5.69 -8.41
C ASP A 129 -16.07 4.29 -8.39
N VAL A 130 -16.69 3.37 -7.64
CA VAL A 130 -16.26 1.98 -7.58
C VAL A 130 -17.21 1.13 -8.41
N ASP A 131 -16.67 0.50 -9.44
CA ASP A 131 -17.37 -0.46 -10.29
C ASP A 131 -16.87 -1.88 -9.99
N HIS A 132 -17.74 -2.69 -9.39
CA HIS A 132 -17.44 -4.08 -9.05
C HIS A 132 -17.71 -4.99 -10.26
N ARG A 133 -16.71 -5.12 -11.14
CA ARG A 133 -16.88 -5.81 -12.44
C ARG A 133 -16.71 -7.33 -12.40
N GLN A 134 -15.91 -7.87 -11.48
CA GLN A 134 -15.57 -9.31 -11.43
C GLN A 134 -15.44 -9.78 -9.99
N SER A 135 -15.96 -10.97 -9.67
CA SER A 135 -15.74 -11.63 -8.37
C SER A 135 -14.35 -12.26 -8.30
N THR A 136 -13.86 -12.56 -7.10
CA THR A 136 -12.62 -13.34 -6.94
C THR A 136 -12.75 -14.72 -7.57
N ASP A 137 -13.91 -15.37 -7.49
CA ASP A 137 -14.20 -16.65 -8.15
C ASP A 137 -14.02 -16.55 -9.69
N ASP A 138 -14.51 -15.49 -10.33
CA ASP A 138 -14.33 -15.28 -11.77
C ASP A 138 -12.85 -15.15 -12.14
N VAL A 139 -12.06 -14.48 -11.30
CA VAL A 139 -10.61 -14.36 -11.51
C VAL A 139 -9.92 -15.71 -11.32
N ALA A 140 -10.35 -16.50 -10.33
CA ALA A 140 -9.83 -17.84 -10.07
C ALA A 140 -10.07 -18.80 -11.24
N ASP A 141 -11.27 -18.78 -11.83
CA ASP A 141 -11.61 -19.60 -12.99
C ASP A 141 -10.77 -19.23 -14.21
N ARG A 142 -10.53 -17.94 -14.42
CA ARG A 142 -9.62 -17.44 -15.47
C ARG A 142 -8.19 -17.91 -15.24
N LEU A 143 -7.72 -17.89 -14.00
CA LEU A 143 -6.38 -18.39 -13.66
C LEU A 143 -6.26 -19.90 -13.93
N LYS A 144 -7.26 -20.71 -13.54
CA LYS A 144 -7.29 -22.16 -13.80
C LYS A 144 -7.31 -22.50 -15.29
N THR A 145 -7.97 -21.69 -16.10
CA THR A 145 -8.06 -21.87 -17.56
C THR A 145 -6.86 -21.32 -18.32
N GLY A 146 -5.90 -20.69 -17.61
CA GLY A 146 -4.71 -20.10 -18.21
C GLY A 146 -4.99 -18.80 -18.95
N GLU A 147 -6.11 -18.13 -18.66
CA GLU A 147 -6.38 -16.80 -19.20
C GLU A 147 -5.55 -15.71 -18.50
N PRO A 148 -5.15 -14.64 -19.20
CA PRO A 148 -4.41 -13.55 -18.57
C PRO A 148 -5.24 -12.75 -17.57
N VAL A 149 -4.76 -12.61 -16.34
CA VAL A 149 -5.37 -11.78 -15.28
C VAL A 149 -4.59 -10.48 -15.10
N SER A 150 -5.25 -9.41 -14.66
CA SER A 150 -4.54 -8.16 -14.36
C SER A 150 -3.86 -8.23 -12.99
N PRO A 151 -2.78 -7.44 -12.75
CA PRO A 151 -2.14 -7.34 -11.45
C PRO A 151 -3.12 -7.08 -10.29
N PRO A 152 -4.08 -6.12 -10.40
CA PRO A 152 -5.04 -5.89 -9.32
C PRO A 152 -5.95 -7.09 -9.04
N ALA A 153 -6.38 -7.81 -10.08
CA ALA A 153 -7.26 -8.97 -9.93
C ALA A 153 -6.53 -10.13 -9.23
N LEU A 154 -5.26 -10.37 -9.56
CA LEU A 154 -4.45 -11.38 -8.87
C LEU A 154 -4.15 -10.98 -7.42
N PHE A 155 -3.88 -9.70 -7.17
CA PHE A 155 -3.71 -9.21 -5.80
C PHE A 155 -4.98 -9.39 -4.96
N SER A 156 -6.16 -9.15 -5.55
CA SER A 156 -7.44 -9.44 -4.88
C SER A 156 -7.56 -10.90 -4.49
N LEU A 157 -7.17 -11.85 -5.34
CA LEU A 157 -7.15 -13.28 -4.99
C LEU A 157 -6.20 -13.61 -3.84
N MET A 158 -5.00 -13.01 -3.84
CA MET A 158 -4.02 -13.21 -2.76
C MET A 158 -4.52 -12.66 -1.42
N VAL A 159 -5.16 -11.48 -1.44
CA VAL A 159 -5.75 -10.87 -0.23
C VAL A 159 -6.94 -11.68 0.28
N ASP A 160 -7.75 -12.22 -0.62
CA ASP A 160 -8.87 -13.12 -0.31
C ASP A 160 -8.40 -14.47 0.25
N GLY A 161 -7.12 -14.82 0.04
CA GLY A 161 -6.55 -16.10 0.48
C GLY A 161 -7.08 -17.29 -0.32
N HIS A 162 -7.42 -17.07 -1.59
CA HIS A 162 -8.00 -18.11 -2.43
C HIS A 162 -6.97 -19.22 -2.75
N ASP A 163 -7.38 -20.48 -2.56
CA ASP A 163 -6.56 -21.68 -2.77
C ASP A 163 -6.04 -21.90 -4.20
N VAL A 164 -6.62 -21.20 -5.19
CA VAL A 164 -6.25 -21.33 -6.61
C VAL A 164 -4.79 -20.95 -6.85
N ILE A 165 -4.24 -20.05 -6.03
CA ILE A 165 -2.84 -19.62 -6.12
C ILE A 165 -1.87 -20.79 -5.84
N GLU A 166 -2.30 -21.77 -5.05
CA GLU A 166 -1.51 -22.98 -4.77
C GLU A 166 -1.71 -24.08 -5.83
N GLN A 167 -2.78 -23.98 -6.63
CA GLN A 167 -3.18 -25.01 -7.62
C GLN A 167 -2.65 -24.76 -9.03
N VAL A 168 -2.11 -23.57 -9.30
CA VAL A 168 -1.69 -23.15 -10.63
C VAL A 168 -0.18 -22.91 -10.64
N ASP A 169 0.50 -23.53 -11.61
CA ASP A 169 1.96 -23.40 -11.78
C ASP A 169 2.37 -22.28 -12.75
N THR A 170 1.43 -21.76 -13.54
CA THR A 170 1.69 -20.71 -14.55
C THR A 170 0.70 -19.57 -14.42
N PHE A 171 1.22 -18.37 -14.20
CA PHE A 171 0.45 -17.14 -14.07
C PHE A 171 0.69 -16.29 -15.31
N ARG A 172 -0.37 -16.00 -16.07
CA ARG A 172 -0.33 -15.03 -17.18
C ARG A 172 -0.86 -13.69 -16.67
N ILE A 173 0.01 -12.70 -16.60
CA ILE A 173 -0.30 -11.37 -16.08
C ILE A 173 -0.44 -10.42 -17.25
N ARG A 174 -1.56 -9.69 -17.35
CA ARG A 174 -1.76 -8.63 -18.35
C ARG A 174 -1.06 -7.35 -17.90
N LEU A 175 -0.12 -6.89 -18.72
CA LEU A 175 0.61 -5.63 -18.53
C LEU A 175 -0.17 -4.45 -19.17
N GLY A 176 0.23 -3.23 -18.89
CA GLY A 176 -0.46 -2.00 -19.30
C GLY A 176 -1.71 -1.65 -18.50
N VAL A 177 -1.85 -2.16 -17.27
CA VAL A 177 -2.97 -1.88 -16.37
C VAL A 177 -2.44 -1.12 -15.16
N ASP A 178 -3.06 0.01 -14.81
CA ASP A 178 -2.68 0.78 -13.62
C ASP A 178 -2.71 -0.11 -12.36
N THR A 179 -1.52 -0.38 -11.83
CA THR A 179 -1.27 -1.24 -10.67
C THR A 179 -1.43 -0.49 -9.35
N GLY A 180 -1.54 0.85 -9.37
CA GLY A 180 -1.74 1.72 -8.21
C GLY A 180 -0.58 1.82 -7.21
N TYR A 181 0.38 0.87 -7.19
CA TYR A 181 1.36 0.75 -6.11
C TYR A 181 2.80 0.46 -6.51
N LEU A 182 3.06 -0.15 -7.67
CA LEU A 182 4.41 -0.54 -8.13
C LEU A 182 4.50 -0.28 -9.63
N ASP A 183 5.69 0.02 -10.15
CA ASP A 183 5.84 -0.14 -11.60
C ASP A 183 5.60 -1.62 -11.99
N GLU A 184 5.21 -1.87 -13.23
CA GLU A 184 4.80 -3.22 -13.65
C GLU A 184 5.94 -4.25 -13.51
N ALA A 185 7.20 -3.83 -13.68
CA ALA A 185 8.36 -4.70 -13.54
C ALA A 185 8.63 -5.03 -12.06
N GLU A 186 8.56 -4.04 -11.17
CA GLU A 186 8.64 -4.22 -9.71
C GLU A 186 7.50 -5.11 -9.19
N PHE A 187 6.29 -4.96 -9.72
CA PHE A 187 5.17 -5.83 -9.38
C PHE A 187 5.45 -7.28 -9.78
N VAL A 188 5.84 -7.52 -11.04
CA VAL A 188 6.12 -8.87 -11.54
C VAL A 188 7.26 -9.51 -10.75
N ALA A 189 8.32 -8.75 -10.43
CA ALA A 189 9.42 -9.24 -9.60
C ALA A 189 8.97 -9.58 -8.18
N SER A 190 8.25 -8.68 -7.51
CA SER A 190 7.73 -8.93 -6.16
C SER A 190 6.77 -10.11 -6.11
N LEU A 191 5.98 -10.31 -7.17
CA LEU A 191 5.05 -11.43 -7.28
C LEU A 191 5.79 -12.75 -7.51
N ALA A 192 6.79 -12.76 -8.39
CA ALA A 192 7.64 -13.92 -8.62
C ALA A 192 8.33 -14.36 -7.32
N ASP A 193 8.91 -13.41 -6.58
CA ASP A 193 9.50 -13.67 -5.26
C ASP A 193 8.47 -14.21 -4.26
N HIS A 194 7.27 -13.63 -4.22
CA HIS A 194 6.22 -14.07 -3.28
C HIS A 194 5.70 -15.49 -3.59
N LEU A 195 5.66 -15.86 -4.86
CA LEU A 195 5.18 -17.17 -5.32
C LEU A 195 6.27 -18.25 -5.32
N ASP A 196 7.52 -17.89 -5.00
CA ASP A 196 8.72 -18.72 -5.20
C ASP A 196 8.81 -19.21 -6.65
N ALA A 197 8.69 -18.26 -7.58
CA ALA A 197 8.52 -18.49 -9.00
C ALA A 197 9.49 -17.65 -9.84
N THR A 198 9.61 -17.97 -11.13
CA THR A 198 10.48 -17.25 -12.06
C THR A 198 9.65 -16.57 -13.16
N ALA A 199 9.97 -15.31 -13.49
CA ALA A 199 9.46 -14.69 -14.71
C ALA A 199 10.14 -15.34 -15.92
N VAL A 200 9.36 -16.01 -16.77
CA VAL A 200 9.89 -16.84 -17.87
C VAL A 200 9.79 -16.15 -19.23
N ASP A 201 8.78 -15.30 -19.40
CA ASP A 201 8.55 -14.57 -20.64
C ASP A 201 7.82 -13.25 -20.33
N SER A 202 8.20 -12.19 -21.03
CA SER A 202 7.56 -10.88 -20.89
C SER A 202 7.61 -10.15 -22.22
N ASP A 203 6.45 -9.87 -22.80
CA ASP A 203 6.31 -8.92 -23.90
C ASP A 203 5.63 -7.64 -23.40
N ASP A 204 5.31 -6.70 -24.29
CA ASP A 204 4.68 -5.43 -23.92
C ASP A 204 3.22 -5.59 -23.41
N GLN A 205 2.63 -6.78 -23.53
CA GLN A 205 1.21 -7.05 -23.22
C GLN A 205 1.03 -8.02 -22.06
N TYR A 206 1.97 -8.95 -21.86
CA TYR A 206 1.86 -10.02 -20.88
C TYR A 206 3.21 -10.38 -20.25
N ALA A 207 3.17 -10.68 -18.95
CA ALA A 207 4.23 -11.40 -18.26
C ALA A 207 3.76 -12.82 -17.91
N VAL A 208 4.66 -13.79 -18.02
CA VAL A 208 4.43 -15.19 -17.64
C VAL A 208 5.34 -15.54 -16.48
N ILE A 209 4.74 -15.83 -15.32
CA ILE A 209 5.44 -16.29 -14.12
C ILE A 209 5.17 -17.79 -13.97
N ARG A 210 6.22 -18.58 -13.72
CA ARG A 210 6.11 -20.02 -13.48
C ARG A 210 6.79 -20.43 -12.19
N ARG A 211 6.08 -21.21 -11.38
CA ARG A 211 6.64 -21.92 -10.22
C ARG A 211 7.42 -23.15 -10.68
#